data_AF-A0A1Z4C3P1-F1
#
_entry.id   AF-A0A1Z4C3P1-F1
#
_cell.length_a   1.000
_cell.length_b   1.000
_cell.length_c   1.000
_cell.angle_alpha   90.00
_cell.angle_beta   90.00
_cell.angle_gamma   90.00
#
_symmetry.space_group_name_H-M   'P 1'
#
loop_
_entity.id
_entity.type
_entity.pdbx_description
1 polymer ?
#
loop_
_entity_poly.entity_id
_entity_poly.type
_entity_poly.pdbx_seq_one_letter_code
_entity_poly.pdbx_strand_id
1 'polypeptide(L)'
;MQTKNTLLSALTLLCAAQAAVADNFDTTVTLGGITRSLGFATFDDAIKAANHPENYQGLFPGVKSTVGADIIMNFKGVPIEFQKVSTTQVNVTIPGLGIQQSVVVTPGGVGSLSKQLDTKVENFVRSHNASINKQLAKVDPADPLGGNPSSLMGVMVENAYLLAMTDDWSGSTRKNPNIKNRFDGGIRYGHYDLSGKSVDTFTLPLSYTVKLDDRQQIIVSAPFTYIDTQGATSYDGGAGVAYKYRMNDKWVLTPAVAYSLRGSFDLADAGHVASGTVTSKYTFDLESLDPNSLKLTIGNMAGYYTTLPFAVKGYSVDPNLQNYILKNGLILSKNVNGDFWGHKLNVAGNFTDTEYFGSHFFVDQYNELGITVKAVNDKHWLSALSLGGNYLFSATGKDVSGYRVSLMYQF
;
A
#
# COMPACT_ATOMS: atom_id res chain seq x y z
N MET A 1 -2.18 57.37 -16.44
CA MET A 1 -1.13 56.98 -15.46
C MET A 1 -1.79 56.03 -14.48
N GLN A 2 -1.62 54.71 -14.66
CA GLN A 2 -0.60 53.86 -13.99
C GLN A 2 -0.74 53.96 -12.46
N THR A 3 -0.98 52.91 -11.67
CA THR A 3 -0.78 51.46 -11.85
C THR A 3 -1.56 50.72 -10.76
N LYS A 4 -2.33 49.69 -11.13
CA LYS A 4 -2.76 48.58 -10.25
C LYS A 4 -1.89 47.38 -10.63
N ASN A 5 -1.11 46.85 -9.68
CA ASN A 5 -0.29 45.62 -9.73
C ASN A 5 -0.23 45.19 -8.25
N THR A 6 -0.50 43.96 -7.79
CA THR A 6 -0.19 42.63 -8.32
C THR A 6 -1.10 41.61 -7.64
N LEU A 7 -1.90 40.90 -8.44
CA LEU A 7 -2.52 39.62 -8.13
C LEU A 7 -2.50 38.86 -9.46
N LEU A 8 -2.41 37.53 -9.42
CA LEU A 8 -2.37 36.61 -10.56
C LEU A 8 -0.97 36.39 -11.19
N SER A 9 -0.35 35.24 -10.88
CA SER A 9 0.21 34.27 -11.85
C SER A 9 1.27 33.37 -11.20
N ALA A 10 0.86 32.17 -10.78
CA ALA A 10 1.76 31.02 -10.60
C ALA A 10 0.92 29.73 -10.54
N LEU A 11 0.19 29.46 -11.63
CA LEU A 11 -0.52 28.19 -11.81
C LEU A 11 -0.47 27.82 -13.30
N THR A 12 0.68 27.35 -13.77
CA THR A 12 0.83 26.53 -14.98
C THR A 12 2.31 26.25 -15.22
N LEU A 13 2.70 24.98 -15.08
CA LEU A 13 3.68 24.24 -15.89
C LEU A 13 4.17 23.02 -15.09
N LEU A 14 3.34 21.98 -15.04
CA LEU A 14 3.83 20.60 -15.07
C LEU A 14 3.34 20.00 -16.39
N CYS A 15 4.08 20.26 -17.47
CA CYS A 15 4.16 19.30 -18.56
C CYS A 15 5.22 18.29 -18.13
N ALA A 16 4.80 17.28 -17.38
CA ALA A 16 5.60 16.08 -17.23
C ALA A 16 5.63 15.38 -18.59
N ALA A 17 6.83 15.11 -19.09
CA ALA A 17 7.02 14.21 -20.22
C ALA A 17 6.27 12.91 -19.93
N GLN A 18 5.44 12.45 -20.87
CA GLN A 18 4.88 11.11 -20.84
C GLN A 18 6.06 10.14 -20.92
N ALA A 19 6.53 9.66 -19.76
CA ALA A 19 7.25 8.40 -19.72
C ALA A 19 6.28 7.35 -20.25
N ALA A 20 6.72 6.55 -21.23
CA ALA A 20 5.96 5.41 -21.69
C ALA A 20 5.64 4.53 -20.46
N VAL A 21 4.37 4.46 -20.10
CA VAL A 21 3.88 3.57 -19.06
C VAL A 21 4.27 2.16 -19.51
N ALA A 22 5.03 1.43 -18.69
CA ALA A 22 5.22 0.01 -18.93
C ALA A 22 3.83 -0.64 -18.78
N ASP A 23 3.30 -1.21 -19.85
CA ASP A 23 2.01 -1.88 -19.80
C ASP A 23 2.04 -2.96 -18.70
N ASN A 24 1.12 -2.90 -17.75
CA ASN A 24 1.05 -3.82 -16.60
C ASN A 24 0.88 -5.29 -17.03
N PHE A 25 0.41 -5.47 -18.27
CA PHE A 25 0.33 -6.73 -18.99
C PHE A 25 0.92 -6.52 -20.38
N ASP A 26 2.10 -7.09 -20.61
CA ASP A 26 2.72 -7.11 -21.93
C ASP A 26 2.97 -8.55 -22.38
N THR A 27 2.84 -8.78 -23.68
CA THR A 27 3.23 -10.06 -24.29
C THR A 27 4.30 -9.80 -25.34
N THR A 28 5.47 -10.36 -25.10
CA THR A 28 6.57 -10.39 -26.04
C THR A 28 6.54 -11.69 -26.81
N VAL A 29 6.45 -11.61 -28.14
CA VAL A 29 6.41 -12.75 -29.05
C VAL A 29 7.68 -12.75 -29.88
N THR A 30 8.41 -13.88 -29.87
CA THR A 30 9.57 -14.12 -30.73
C THR A 30 9.26 -15.23 -31.71
N LEU A 31 9.33 -14.91 -32.99
CA LEU A 31 8.99 -15.82 -34.08
C LEU A 31 10.00 -15.67 -35.22
N GLY A 32 10.70 -16.75 -35.59
CA GLY A 32 11.69 -16.73 -36.68
C GLY A 32 12.82 -15.72 -36.47
N GLY A 33 13.19 -15.43 -35.21
CA GLY A 33 14.22 -14.45 -34.85
C GLY A 33 13.76 -12.99 -34.82
N ILE A 34 12.48 -12.71 -35.08
CA ILE A 34 11.88 -11.37 -34.96
C ILE A 34 11.12 -11.30 -33.65
N THR A 35 11.35 -10.24 -32.86
CA THR A 35 10.66 -9.99 -31.58
C THR A 35 9.72 -8.79 -31.71
N ARG A 36 8.50 -8.94 -31.19
CA ARG A 36 7.51 -7.87 -31.05
C ARG A 36 6.92 -7.90 -29.65
N SER A 37 6.58 -6.74 -29.10
CA SER A 37 5.88 -6.60 -27.81
C SER A 37 4.56 -5.87 -28.02
N LEU A 38 3.55 -6.26 -27.23
CA LEU A 38 2.19 -5.75 -27.26
C LEU A 38 1.72 -5.52 -25.83
N GLY A 39 1.10 -4.37 -25.59
CA GLY A 39 0.43 -4.05 -24.33
C GLY A 39 -1.03 -4.46 -24.31
N PHE A 40 -1.52 -4.84 -23.13
CA PHE A 40 -2.91 -5.21 -22.90
C PHE A 40 -3.48 -4.51 -21.66
N ALA A 41 -4.77 -4.15 -21.73
CA ALA A 41 -5.49 -3.56 -20.61
C ALA A 41 -5.89 -4.59 -19.54
N THR A 42 -5.96 -5.88 -19.89
CA THR A 42 -6.36 -6.94 -18.97
C THR A 42 -5.48 -8.18 -19.08
N PHE A 43 -5.35 -8.90 -17.97
CA PHE A 43 -4.69 -10.22 -17.91
C PHE A 43 -5.33 -11.24 -18.85
N ASP A 44 -6.66 -11.23 -18.95
CA ASP A 44 -7.40 -12.13 -19.84
C ASP A 44 -7.06 -11.87 -21.31
N ASP A 45 -6.93 -10.60 -21.70
CA ASP A 45 -6.53 -10.24 -23.05
C ASP A 45 -5.07 -10.62 -23.30
N ALA A 46 -4.18 -10.40 -22.32
CA ALA A 46 -2.78 -10.81 -22.43
C ALA A 46 -2.61 -12.33 -22.56
N ILE A 47 -3.32 -13.13 -21.75
CA ILE A 47 -3.31 -14.61 -21.85
C ILE A 47 -3.88 -15.07 -23.18
N LYS A 48 -5.03 -14.54 -23.60
CA LYS A 48 -5.65 -14.91 -24.88
C LYS A 48 -4.68 -14.60 -26.02
N ALA A 49 -4.07 -13.43 -25.98
CA ALA A 49 -3.17 -13.01 -27.03
C ALA A 49 -1.87 -13.86 -27.01
N ALA A 50 -1.32 -14.19 -25.84
CA ALA A 50 -0.20 -15.11 -25.68
C ALA A 50 -0.50 -16.55 -26.17
N ASN A 51 -1.73 -17.05 -25.97
CA ASN A 51 -2.13 -18.37 -26.44
C ASN A 51 -2.47 -18.44 -27.93
N HIS A 52 -2.73 -17.29 -28.57
CA HIS A 52 -3.11 -17.18 -29.98
C HIS A 52 -2.07 -16.43 -30.83
N PRO A 53 -0.83 -16.93 -30.97
CA PRO A 53 0.19 -16.26 -31.77
C PRO A 53 -0.19 -16.13 -33.25
N GLU A 54 -1.11 -16.96 -33.74
CA GLU A 54 -1.69 -16.85 -35.09
C GLU A 54 -2.39 -15.50 -35.34
N ASN A 55 -2.92 -14.85 -34.30
CA ASN A 55 -3.48 -13.51 -34.40
C ASN A 55 -2.41 -12.44 -34.72
N TYR A 56 -1.13 -12.79 -34.59
CA TYR A 56 0.00 -11.93 -34.88
C TYR A 56 0.68 -12.22 -36.22
N GLN A 57 0.16 -13.12 -37.04
CA GLN A 57 0.74 -13.36 -38.38
C GLN A 57 0.86 -12.08 -39.21
N GLY A 58 -0.05 -11.12 -39.02
CA GLY A 58 0.03 -9.79 -39.62
C GLY A 58 1.19 -8.92 -39.13
N LEU A 59 1.73 -9.19 -37.93
CA LEU A 59 2.90 -8.51 -37.35
C LEU A 59 4.24 -9.15 -37.77
N PHE A 60 4.18 -10.37 -38.30
CA PHE A 60 5.33 -11.16 -38.77
C PHE A 60 5.18 -11.58 -40.24
N PRO A 61 5.20 -10.60 -41.18
CA PRO A 61 5.02 -10.89 -42.60
C PRO A 61 6.11 -11.87 -43.09
N GLY A 62 5.66 -12.98 -43.68
CA GLY A 62 6.54 -14.03 -44.24
C GLY A 62 6.65 -15.30 -43.40
N VAL A 63 6.16 -15.32 -42.16
CA VAL A 63 6.17 -16.53 -41.32
C VAL A 63 4.90 -17.36 -41.54
N LYS A 64 5.08 -18.64 -41.90
CA LYS A 64 3.97 -19.56 -42.29
C LYS A 64 3.44 -20.43 -41.14
N SER A 65 4.13 -20.49 -40.01
CA SER A 65 3.75 -21.32 -38.85
C SER A 65 4.13 -20.63 -37.55
N THR A 66 3.29 -20.79 -36.53
CA THR A 66 3.55 -20.32 -35.16
C THR A 66 4.06 -21.44 -34.25
N VAL A 67 4.33 -22.62 -34.81
CA VAL A 67 5.03 -23.72 -34.09
C VAL A 67 6.50 -23.31 -33.91
N GLY A 68 7.01 -23.44 -32.69
CA GLY A 68 8.33 -22.92 -32.30
C GLY A 68 8.33 -21.44 -31.92
N ALA A 69 7.15 -20.84 -31.68
CA ALA A 69 7.07 -19.50 -31.10
C ALA A 69 7.44 -19.54 -29.61
N ASP A 70 8.32 -18.63 -29.21
CA ASP A 70 8.61 -18.33 -27.81
C ASP A 70 7.84 -17.07 -27.42
N ILE A 71 6.97 -17.19 -26.43
CA ILE A 71 6.06 -16.13 -26.01
C ILE A 71 6.28 -15.90 -24.53
N ILE A 72 6.60 -14.66 -24.16
CA ILE A 72 6.79 -14.26 -22.77
C ILE A 72 5.67 -13.27 -22.46
N MET A 73 4.73 -13.71 -21.63
CA MET A 73 3.73 -12.82 -21.05
C MET A 73 4.27 -12.31 -19.71
N ASN A 74 4.38 -11.00 -19.58
CA ASN A 74 4.78 -10.37 -18.35
C ASN A 74 3.53 -9.99 -17.55
N PHE A 75 3.33 -10.66 -16.42
CA PHE A 75 2.27 -10.32 -15.47
C PHE A 75 2.88 -9.50 -14.35
N LYS A 76 2.78 -8.16 -14.42
CA LYS A 76 3.27 -7.24 -13.37
C LYS A 76 4.72 -7.50 -12.91
N GLY A 77 5.60 -7.94 -13.80
CA GLY A 77 7.01 -8.26 -13.50
C GLY A 77 7.30 -9.74 -13.27
N VAL A 78 6.28 -10.62 -13.29
CA VAL A 78 6.46 -12.09 -13.28
C VAL A 78 6.33 -12.61 -14.71
N PRO A 79 7.42 -13.11 -15.33
CA PRO A 79 7.35 -13.69 -16.66
C PRO A 79 6.68 -15.07 -16.62
N ILE A 80 5.71 -15.26 -17.52
CA ILE A 80 5.09 -16.54 -17.86
C ILE A 80 5.46 -16.84 -19.30
N GLU A 81 6.27 -17.88 -19.47
CA GLU A 81 6.80 -18.28 -20.76
C GLU A 81 5.94 -19.40 -21.35
N PHE A 82 5.52 -19.23 -22.59
CA PHE A 82 4.80 -20.20 -23.37
C PHE A 82 5.65 -20.57 -24.58
N GLN A 83 5.95 -21.86 -24.72
CA GLN A 83 6.64 -22.40 -25.86
C GLN A 83 5.70 -23.33 -26.62
N LYS A 84 5.29 -22.92 -27.83
CA LYS A 84 4.35 -23.69 -28.65
C LYS A 84 5.11 -24.80 -29.40
N VAL A 85 5.16 -25.99 -28.82
CA VAL A 85 5.90 -27.15 -29.36
C VAL A 85 5.18 -27.77 -30.55
N SER A 86 3.85 -27.80 -30.54
CA SER A 86 3.02 -28.30 -31.63
C SER A 86 1.63 -27.66 -31.61
N THR A 87 0.73 -28.09 -32.48
CA THR A 87 -0.69 -27.67 -32.45
C THR A 87 -1.48 -28.28 -31.29
N THR A 88 -0.90 -29.24 -30.57
CA THR A 88 -1.55 -29.95 -29.45
C THR A 88 -0.74 -29.88 -28.14
N GLN A 89 0.38 -29.16 -28.13
CA GLN A 89 1.27 -29.07 -26.99
C GLN A 89 1.86 -27.66 -26.84
N VAL A 90 1.76 -27.13 -25.62
CA VAL A 90 2.46 -25.92 -25.17
C VAL A 90 3.21 -26.25 -23.88
N ASN A 91 4.49 -25.91 -23.81
CA ASN A 91 5.21 -25.90 -22.55
C ASN A 91 4.99 -24.54 -21.88
N VAL A 92 4.57 -24.54 -20.63
CA VAL A 92 4.38 -23.35 -19.81
C VAL A 92 5.42 -23.34 -18.70
N THR A 93 6.19 -22.27 -18.61
CA THR A 93 7.24 -22.07 -17.60
C THR A 93 6.96 -20.80 -16.82
N ILE A 94 7.05 -20.86 -15.49
CA ILE A 94 7.05 -19.68 -14.62
C ILE A 94 8.35 -19.74 -13.80
N PRO A 95 9.46 -19.17 -14.30
CA PRO A 95 10.78 -19.35 -13.71
C PRO A 95 10.85 -18.95 -12.23
N GLY A 96 10.21 -17.84 -11.86
CA GLY A 96 10.16 -17.35 -10.49
C GLY A 96 9.45 -18.29 -9.49
N LEU A 97 8.70 -19.27 -10.00
CA LEU A 97 8.01 -20.28 -9.20
C LEU A 97 8.63 -21.69 -9.36
N GLY A 98 9.65 -21.85 -10.20
CA GLY A 98 10.20 -23.18 -10.56
C GLY A 98 9.18 -24.09 -11.25
N ILE A 99 8.14 -23.52 -11.84
CA ILE A 99 7.09 -24.27 -12.54
C ILE A 99 7.51 -24.47 -13.99
N GLN A 100 7.50 -25.73 -14.44
CA GLN A 100 7.67 -26.09 -15.84
C GLN A 100 6.71 -27.25 -16.14
N GLN A 101 5.72 -27.02 -17.00
CA GLN A 101 4.69 -28.00 -17.30
C GLN A 101 4.43 -28.08 -18.80
N SER A 102 4.36 -29.31 -19.33
CA SER A 102 3.83 -29.55 -20.67
C SER A 102 2.31 -29.71 -20.59
N VAL A 103 1.58 -28.82 -21.27
CA VAL A 103 0.13 -28.88 -21.44
C VAL A 103 -0.15 -29.53 -22.79
N VAL A 104 -0.79 -30.71 -22.76
CA VAL A 104 -1.07 -31.52 -23.94
C VAL A 104 -2.57 -31.76 -24.09
N VAL A 105 -3.06 -31.72 -25.33
CA VAL A 105 -4.39 -32.17 -25.70
C VAL A 105 -4.34 -33.38 -26.63
N THR A 106 -5.17 -34.36 -26.34
CA THR A 106 -5.34 -35.57 -27.16
C THR A 106 -6.60 -35.47 -28.00
N PRO A 107 -6.60 -35.99 -29.23
CA PRO A 107 -7.82 -36.11 -30.05
C PRO A 107 -8.91 -36.90 -29.33
N GLY A 108 -10.12 -36.34 -29.23
CA GLY A 108 -11.27 -37.03 -28.62
C GLY A 108 -12.34 -36.15 -27.96
N GLY A 109 -12.08 -34.85 -27.77
CA GLY A 109 -13.04 -33.91 -27.17
C GLY A 109 -13.92 -33.14 -28.17
N VAL A 110 -14.92 -32.41 -27.66
CA VAL A 110 -15.77 -31.49 -28.44
C VAL A 110 -15.02 -30.18 -28.74
N GLY A 111 -15.02 -29.73 -29.99
CA GLY A 111 -14.33 -28.50 -30.44
C GLY A 111 -12.94 -28.75 -31.05
N SER A 112 -12.34 -27.72 -31.65
CA SER A 112 -11.00 -27.84 -32.25
C SER A 112 -9.94 -28.14 -31.20
N LEU A 113 -8.90 -28.90 -31.59
CA LEU A 113 -7.76 -29.20 -30.71
C LEU A 113 -7.08 -27.94 -30.17
N SER A 114 -7.01 -26.88 -30.99
CA SER A 114 -6.52 -25.56 -30.56
C SER A 114 -7.33 -25.03 -29.37
N LYS A 115 -8.66 -24.97 -29.50
CA LYS A 115 -9.55 -24.43 -28.45
C LYS A 115 -9.47 -25.24 -27.15
N GLN A 116 -9.29 -26.55 -27.25
CA GLN A 116 -9.09 -27.42 -26.08
C GLN A 116 -7.75 -27.12 -25.40
N LEU A 117 -6.70 -26.85 -26.17
CA LEU A 117 -5.37 -26.50 -25.66
C LEU A 117 -5.42 -25.16 -24.95
N ASP A 118 -6.07 -24.16 -25.56
CA ASP A 118 -6.24 -22.82 -24.99
C ASP A 118 -6.93 -22.87 -23.63
N THR A 119 -8.05 -23.61 -23.57
CA THR A 119 -8.81 -23.79 -22.32
C THR A 119 -7.95 -24.47 -21.25
N LYS A 120 -7.12 -25.45 -21.62
CA LYS A 120 -6.23 -26.12 -20.65
C LYS A 120 -5.11 -25.20 -20.16
N VAL A 121 -4.53 -24.38 -21.04
CA VAL A 121 -3.47 -23.43 -20.65
C VAL A 121 -4.04 -22.33 -19.76
N GLU A 122 -5.21 -21.79 -20.09
CA GLU A 122 -5.90 -20.80 -19.26
C GLU A 122 -6.21 -21.38 -17.87
N ASN A 123 -6.77 -22.59 -17.81
CA ASN A 123 -7.05 -23.26 -16.54
C ASN A 123 -5.77 -23.54 -15.74
N PHE A 124 -4.67 -23.89 -16.41
CA PHE A 124 -3.38 -24.11 -15.76
C PHE A 124 -2.82 -22.83 -15.14
N VAL A 125 -2.85 -21.71 -15.86
CA VAL A 125 -2.38 -20.42 -15.31
C VAL A 125 -3.29 -19.98 -14.17
N ARG A 126 -4.62 -20.12 -14.33
CA ARG A 126 -5.60 -19.81 -13.27
C ARG A 126 -5.42 -20.67 -12.02
N SER A 127 -5.08 -21.96 -12.15
CA SER A 127 -4.83 -22.82 -10.99
C SER A 127 -3.58 -22.42 -10.20
N HIS A 128 -2.67 -21.66 -10.81
CA HIS A 128 -1.45 -21.14 -10.18
C HIS A 128 -1.54 -19.65 -9.80
N ASN A 129 -2.71 -19.01 -9.95
CA ASN A 129 -2.89 -17.57 -9.70
C ASN A 129 -2.44 -17.16 -8.29
N ALA A 130 -2.74 -17.97 -7.26
CA ALA A 130 -2.30 -17.72 -5.90
C ALA A 130 -0.77 -17.67 -5.77
N SER A 131 -0.08 -18.66 -6.36
CA SER A 131 1.39 -18.71 -6.35
C SER A 131 2.01 -17.56 -7.12
N ILE A 132 1.40 -17.16 -8.25
CA ILE A 132 1.85 -16.01 -9.05
C ILE A 132 1.72 -14.72 -8.23
N ASN A 133 0.58 -14.47 -7.57
CA ASN A 133 0.40 -13.30 -6.71
C ASN A 133 1.35 -13.29 -5.50
N LYS A 134 1.61 -14.47 -4.90
CA LYS A 134 2.66 -14.58 -3.86
C LYS A 134 4.05 -14.26 -4.38
N GLN A 135 4.34 -14.60 -5.63
CA GLN A 135 5.62 -14.27 -6.22
C GLN A 135 5.74 -12.79 -6.53
N LEU A 136 4.65 -12.16 -7.00
CA LEU A 136 4.58 -10.72 -7.21
C LEU A 136 4.95 -9.95 -5.94
N ALA A 137 4.33 -10.31 -4.81
CA ALA A 137 4.63 -9.72 -3.52
C ALA A 137 6.14 -9.73 -3.17
N LYS A 138 6.88 -10.76 -3.60
CA LYS A 138 8.33 -10.89 -3.35
C LYS A 138 9.21 -10.06 -4.28
N VAL A 139 8.76 -9.81 -5.50
CA VAL A 139 9.59 -9.21 -6.55
C VAL A 139 9.20 -7.78 -6.88
N ASP A 140 7.96 -7.38 -6.58
CA ASP A 140 7.47 -6.04 -6.85
C ASP A 140 7.72 -5.13 -5.63
N PRO A 141 8.60 -4.12 -5.73
CA PRO A 141 8.81 -3.13 -4.67
C PRO A 141 7.56 -2.29 -4.37
N ALA A 142 6.66 -2.15 -5.34
CA ALA A 142 5.40 -1.41 -5.23
C ALA A 142 4.18 -2.34 -5.13
N ASP A 143 4.36 -3.56 -4.58
CA ASP A 143 3.26 -4.51 -4.41
C ASP A 143 2.03 -3.83 -3.75
N PRO A 144 0.85 -3.97 -4.36
CA PRO A 144 -0.33 -3.26 -3.89
C PRO A 144 -0.88 -3.80 -2.55
N LEU A 145 -0.52 -5.02 -2.14
CA LEU A 145 -1.11 -5.67 -0.98
C LEU A 145 -0.24 -5.56 0.27
N GLY A 146 1.08 -5.69 0.15
CA GLY A 146 1.98 -5.66 1.29
C GLY A 146 3.41 -5.20 0.99
N GLY A 147 4.22 -5.14 2.06
CA GLY A 147 5.67 -4.96 1.92
C GLY A 147 6.16 -3.59 1.46
N ASN A 148 5.36 -2.53 1.60
CA ASN A 148 5.78 -1.14 1.37
C ASN A 148 4.77 -0.18 2.05
N PRO A 149 5.15 1.09 2.32
CA PRO A 149 4.29 2.05 3.00
C PRO A 149 3.01 2.42 2.25
N SER A 150 2.99 2.29 0.92
CA SER A 150 1.82 2.58 0.08
C SER A 150 0.90 1.39 -0.15
N SER A 151 1.27 0.20 0.33
CA SER A 151 0.48 -1.03 0.16
C SER A 151 -0.74 -1.05 1.08
N LEU A 152 -1.72 -1.88 0.77
CA LEU A 152 -2.95 -1.98 1.56
C LEU A 152 -2.65 -2.34 3.02
N MET A 153 -1.77 -3.33 3.26
CA MET A 153 -1.30 -3.67 4.62
C MET A 153 -0.52 -2.52 5.26
N GLY A 154 0.35 -1.82 4.51
CA GLY A 154 1.10 -0.66 5.02
C GLY A 154 0.19 0.45 5.53
N VAL A 155 -0.84 0.81 4.76
CA VAL A 155 -1.85 1.80 5.16
C VAL A 155 -2.63 1.35 6.40
N MET A 156 -3.00 0.07 6.48
CA MET A 156 -3.69 -0.49 7.64
C MET A 156 -2.82 -0.48 8.91
N VAL A 157 -1.54 -0.87 8.81
CA VAL A 157 -0.54 -0.82 9.89
C VAL A 157 -0.42 0.60 10.44
N GLU A 158 -0.22 1.55 9.53
CA GLU A 158 -0.07 2.96 9.88
C GLU A 158 -1.33 3.52 10.55
N ASN A 159 -2.52 3.19 10.04
CA ASN A 159 -3.77 3.62 10.65
C ASN A 159 -3.96 3.04 12.05
N ALA A 160 -3.75 1.73 12.24
CA ALA A 160 -3.88 1.09 13.54
C ALA A 160 -2.92 1.68 14.59
N TYR A 161 -1.65 1.88 14.20
CA TYR A 161 -0.64 2.50 15.06
C TYR A 161 -1.02 3.94 15.43
N LEU A 162 -1.46 4.74 14.45
CA LEU A 162 -1.89 6.12 14.69
C LEU A 162 -3.03 6.19 15.72
N LEU A 163 -4.09 5.39 15.56
CA LEU A 163 -5.25 5.38 16.49
C LEU A 163 -4.83 5.10 17.94
N ALA A 164 -3.84 4.22 18.14
CA ALA A 164 -3.29 3.91 19.44
C ALA A 164 -2.45 5.07 20.03
N MET A 165 -1.72 5.81 19.19
CA MET A 165 -0.79 6.86 19.60
C MET A 165 -1.43 8.26 19.79
N THR A 166 -2.57 8.55 19.15
CA THR A 166 -3.17 9.91 19.04
C THR A 166 -3.43 10.68 20.35
N ASP A 167 -3.46 10.05 21.53
CA ASP A 167 -3.72 10.79 22.78
C ASP A 167 -2.50 11.58 23.32
N ASP A 168 -1.27 11.21 22.94
CA ASP A 168 -0.05 11.83 23.51
C ASP A 168 0.43 13.05 22.75
N TRP A 169 -0.08 13.27 21.54
CA TRP A 169 0.10 14.52 20.82
C TRP A 169 -0.56 15.71 21.52
N SER A 170 -1.50 15.42 22.41
CA SER A 170 -2.24 16.42 23.14
C SER A 170 -1.44 16.85 24.38
N GLY A 171 -0.45 17.73 24.17
CA GLY A 171 0.08 18.60 25.23
C GLY A 171 -0.99 19.49 25.89
N SER A 172 -2.27 19.29 25.58
CA SER A 172 -3.40 19.98 26.15
C SER A 172 -3.65 19.53 27.59
N THR A 173 -3.40 20.44 28.51
CA THR A 173 -3.89 20.45 29.90
C THR A 173 -5.42 20.54 30.04
N ARG A 174 -6.19 20.17 29.01
CA ARG A 174 -7.65 20.13 29.09
C ARG A 174 -8.09 18.82 29.74
N LYS A 175 -8.05 18.81 31.07
CA LYS A 175 -9.04 18.09 31.89
C LYS A 175 -10.42 18.72 31.66
N ASN A 176 -10.98 18.62 30.46
CA ASN A 176 -12.42 18.87 30.27
C ASN A 176 -13.13 17.51 30.22
N PRO A 177 -13.62 16.99 31.36
CA PRO A 177 -14.29 15.70 31.43
C PRO A 177 -15.58 15.59 30.59
N ASN A 178 -16.04 16.69 29.98
CA ASN A 178 -17.32 16.77 29.26
C ASN A 178 -17.28 16.55 27.74
N ILE A 179 -16.12 16.41 27.10
CA ILE A 179 -16.09 16.00 25.67
C ILE A 179 -16.14 14.48 25.61
N LYS A 180 -17.36 13.94 25.46
CA LYS A 180 -17.61 12.49 25.42
C LYS A 180 -17.22 11.84 24.10
N ASN A 181 -17.38 12.54 22.98
CA ASN A 181 -17.10 12.01 21.65
C ASN A 181 -16.23 12.99 20.86
N ARG A 182 -15.38 12.46 19.97
CA ARG A 182 -14.42 13.22 19.18
C ARG A 182 -14.41 12.70 17.76
N PHE A 183 -14.38 13.60 16.78
CA PHE A 183 -14.12 13.24 15.39
C PHE A 183 -12.73 13.73 15.00
N ASP A 184 -11.91 12.88 14.41
CA ASP A 184 -10.58 13.22 13.94
C ASP A 184 -10.54 12.99 12.43
N GLY A 185 -10.03 13.98 11.69
CA GLY A 185 -9.91 13.93 10.24
C GLY A 185 -8.64 14.64 9.78
N GLY A 186 -8.23 14.41 8.55
CA GLY A 186 -7.03 15.06 8.03
C GLY A 186 -6.73 14.70 6.59
N ILE A 187 -5.58 15.15 6.15
CA ILE A 187 -4.99 14.83 4.85
C ILE A 187 -3.57 14.37 5.10
N ARG A 188 -3.17 13.27 4.46
CA ARG A 188 -1.78 12.83 4.39
C ARG A 188 -1.38 12.67 2.94
N TYR A 189 -0.32 13.35 2.55
CA TYR A 189 0.33 13.16 1.26
C TYR A 189 1.64 12.43 1.48
N GLY A 190 1.92 11.42 0.66
CA GLY A 190 3.19 10.70 0.69
C GLY A 190 3.74 10.50 -0.71
N HIS A 191 5.04 10.63 -0.86
CA HIS A 191 5.77 10.36 -2.09
C HIS A 191 6.89 9.37 -1.76
N TYR A 192 6.94 8.26 -2.49
CA TYR A 192 7.89 7.17 -2.26
C TYR A 192 8.58 6.77 -3.56
N ASP A 193 9.89 6.55 -3.49
CA ASP A 193 10.65 5.81 -4.49
C ASP A 193 10.82 4.38 -3.97
N LEU A 194 10.22 3.43 -4.67
CA LEU A 194 10.23 2.00 -4.38
C LEU A 194 11.05 1.29 -5.46
N SER A 195 12.37 1.35 -5.34
CA SER A 195 13.35 0.74 -6.24
C SER A 195 13.16 1.19 -7.71
N GLY A 196 13.04 2.51 -7.92
CA GLY A 196 12.83 3.13 -9.22
C GLY A 196 11.35 3.30 -9.61
N LYS A 197 10.41 2.81 -8.79
CA LYS A 197 8.97 3.06 -8.95
C LYS A 197 8.54 4.23 -8.07
N SER A 198 8.14 5.34 -8.70
CA SER A 198 7.54 6.48 -8.00
C SER A 198 6.09 6.16 -7.64
N VAL A 199 5.75 6.35 -6.37
CA VAL A 199 4.40 6.18 -5.84
C VAL A 199 3.97 7.40 -5.04
N ASP A 200 2.88 8.02 -5.46
CA ASP A 200 2.22 9.11 -4.76
C ASP A 200 0.97 8.60 -4.04
N THR A 201 0.75 9.06 -2.82
CA THR A 201 -0.39 8.67 -1.99
C THR A 201 -1.09 9.89 -1.42
N PHE A 202 -2.41 9.85 -1.40
CA PHE A 202 -3.25 10.85 -0.75
C PHE A 202 -4.29 10.16 0.13
N THR A 203 -4.12 10.24 1.45
CA THR A 203 -4.97 9.57 2.43
C THR A 203 -5.83 10.56 3.22
N LEU A 204 -7.10 10.21 3.38
CA LEU A 204 -8.06 10.82 4.29
C LEU A 204 -8.28 9.89 5.50
N PRO A 205 -7.50 10.04 6.59
CA PRO A 205 -7.70 9.26 7.80
C PRO A 205 -8.88 9.83 8.60
N LEU A 206 -10.03 9.19 8.55
CA LEU A 206 -11.21 9.58 9.32
C LEU A 206 -11.36 8.65 10.54
N SER A 207 -11.66 9.22 11.70
CA SER A 207 -12.01 8.42 12.87
C SER A 207 -12.98 9.13 13.81
N TYR A 208 -13.72 8.35 14.57
CA TYR A 208 -14.65 8.80 15.59
C TYR A 208 -14.41 8.03 16.89
N THR A 209 -14.09 8.76 17.95
CA THR A 209 -13.82 8.22 19.28
C THR A 209 -15.04 8.42 20.17
N VAL A 210 -15.51 7.35 20.80
CA VAL A 210 -16.51 7.34 21.86
C VAL A 210 -15.82 7.04 23.18
N LYS A 211 -15.87 7.98 24.13
CA LYS A 211 -15.36 7.79 25.48
C LYS A 211 -16.44 7.11 26.33
N LEU A 212 -16.16 5.89 26.78
CA LEU A 212 -17.06 5.14 27.66
C LEU A 212 -16.87 5.59 29.12
N ASP A 213 -15.61 5.72 29.55
CA ASP A 213 -15.21 6.26 30.84
C ASP A 213 -13.80 6.89 30.76
N ASP A 214 -13.16 7.20 31.89
CA ASP A 214 -11.84 7.83 31.92
C ASP A 214 -10.67 6.92 31.47
N ARG A 215 -10.88 5.62 31.41
CA ARG A 215 -9.90 4.59 31.01
C ARG A 215 -10.24 3.93 29.67
N GLN A 216 -11.49 4.00 29.22
CA GLN A 216 -12.00 3.21 28.11
C GLN A 216 -12.52 4.09 26.96
N GLN A 217 -12.05 3.80 25.75
CA GLN A 217 -12.55 4.43 24.53
C GLN A 217 -12.74 3.39 23.43
N ILE A 218 -13.77 3.59 22.60
CA ILE A 218 -13.94 2.88 21.34
C ILE A 218 -13.66 3.88 20.22
N ILE A 219 -12.86 3.48 19.24
CA ILE A 219 -12.53 4.30 18.08
C ILE A 219 -12.96 3.55 16.82
N VAL A 220 -13.84 4.17 16.04
CA VAL A 220 -14.21 3.69 14.70
C VAL A 220 -13.41 4.49 13.69
N SER A 221 -12.79 3.84 12.72
CA SER A 221 -11.99 4.49 11.68
C SER A 221 -12.44 4.08 10.29
N ALA A 222 -12.30 5.00 9.33
CA ALA A 222 -12.61 4.81 7.93
C ALA A 222 -11.59 5.56 7.05
N PRO A 223 -10.38 5.00 6.86
CA PRO A 223 -9.39 5.61 5.97
C PRO A 223 -9.76 5.39 4.49
N PHE A 224 -9.52 6.42 3.67
CA PHE A 224 -9.57 6.34 2.22
C PHE A 224 -8.24 6.80 1.64
N THR A 225 -7.69 6.08 0.66
CA THR A 225 -6.42 6.45 0.04
C THR A 225 -6.56 6.43 -1.48
N TYR A 226 -6.10 7.49 -2.14
CA TYR A 226 -5.79 7.50 -3.56
C TYR A 226 -4.30 7.24 -3.76
N ILE A 227 -3.95 6.46 -4.77
CA ILE A 227 -2.58 6.04 -5.05
C ILE A 227 -2.32 6.18 -6.54
N ASP A 228 -1.21 6.81 -6.89
CA ASP A 228 -0.67 6.84 -8.25
C ASP A 228 0.68 6.14 -8.25
N THR A 229 0.79 5.06 -9.03
CA THR A 229 2.03 4.33 -9.24
C THR A 229 2.44 4.50 -10.69
N GLN A 230 3.37 5.43 -10.96
CA GLN A 230 3.82 5.76 -12.32
C GLN A 230 2.67 6.03 -13.32
N GLY A 231 1.62 6.73 -12.89
CA GLY A 231 0.45 7.05 -13.71
C GLY A 231 -0.67 5.99 -13.69
N ALA A 232 -0.46 4.85 -13.03
CA ALA A 232 -1.50 3.85 -12.81
C ALA A 232 -2.22 4.11 -11.47
N THR A 233 -3.54 4.25 -11.50
CA THR A 233 -4.31 4.72 -10.35
C THR A 233 -4.93 3.59 -9.54
N SER A 234 -4.89 3.69 -8.21
CA SER A 234 -5.58 2.77 -7.28
C SER A 234 -6.30 3.52 -6.17
N TYR A 235 -7.29 2.86 -5.58
CA TYR A 235 -8.08 3.38 -4.48
C TYR A 235 -8.20 2.36 -3.36
N ASP A 236 -7.96 2.81 -2.14
CA ASP A 236 -8.21 2.04 -0.92
C ASP A 236 -9.42 2.59 -0.17
N GLY A 237 -10.21 1.67 0.35
CA GLY A 237 -11.24 1.96 1.35
C GLY A 237 -11.09 1.00 2.53
N GLY A 238 -11.11 1.53 3.75
CA GLY A 238 -11.00 0.74 4.96
C GLY A 238 -12.05 1.07 6.00
N ALA A 239 -12.30 0.12 6.89
CA ALA A 239 -13.02 0.34 8.13
C ALA A 239 -12.37 -0.45 9.26
N GLY A 240 -12.32 0.12 10.46
CA GLY A 240 -11.75 -0.55 11.61
C GLY A 240 -12.31 -0.08 12.93
N VAL A 241 -12.20 -0.93 13.95
CA VAL A 241 -12.60 -0.63 15.33
C VAL A 241 -11.42 -0.91 16.24
N ALA A 242 -11.08 0.07 17.08
CA ALA A 242 -10.08 -0.06 18.13
C ALA A 242 -10.72 0.15 19.49
N TYR A 243 -10.29 -0.61 20.48
CA TYR A 243 -10.66 -0.42 21.88
C TYR A 243 -9.43 -0.01 22.66
N LYS A 244 -9.44 1.19 23.23
CA LYS A 244 -8.32 1.74 23.97
C LYS A 244 -8.60 1.62 25.47
N TYR A 245 -7.70 0.94 26.17
CA TYR A 245 -7.80 0.72 27.61
C TYR A 245 -6.55 1.25 28.32
N ARG A 246 -6.74 2.20 29.24
CA ARG A 246 -5.67 2.72 30.11
C ARG A 246 -5.47 1.77 31.29
N MET A 247 -4.39 1.00 31.25
CA MET A 247 -4.00 0.10 32.32
C MET A 247 -3.63 0.89 33.58
N ASN A 248 -2.94 2.02 33.39
CA ASN A 248 -2.65 3.03 34.40
C ASN A 248 -2.42 4.39 33.70
N ASP A 249 -1.94 5.40 34.45
CA ASP A 249 -1.74 6.75 33.92
C ASP A 249 -0.67 6.87 32.82
N LYS A 250 0.21 5.85 32.72
CA LYS A 250 1.36 5.84 31.79
C LYS A 250 1.26 4.77 30.71
N TRP A 251 0.44 3.74 30.92
CA TRP A 251 0.35 2.57 30.06
C TRP A 251 -1.04 2.39 29.47
N VAL A 252 -1.11 2.29 28.15
CA VAL A 252 -2.33 2.10 27.37
C VAL A 252 -2.18 0.89 26.45
N LEU A 253 -3.19 0.04 26.43
CA LEU A 253 -3.28 -1.10 25.52
C LEU A 253 -4.43 -0.85 24.54
N THR A 254 -4.17 -1.05 23.26
CA THR A 254 -5.15 -0.81 22.19
C THR A 254 -5.22 -2.01 21.25
N PRO A 255 -6.08 -3.01 21.54
CA PRO A 255 -6.52 -3.96 20.53
C PRO A 255 -7.33 -3.27 19.44
N ALA A 256 -7.17 -3.71 18.19
CA ALA A 256 -7.96 -3.25 17.06
C ALA A 256 -8.15 -4.35 16.01
N VAL A 257 -9.26 -4.25 15.27
CA VAL A 257 -9.53 -5.06 14.09
C VAL A 257 -9.89 -4.15 12.94
N ALA A 258 -9.49 -4.52 11.72
CA ALA A 258 -9.80 -3.73 10.53
C ALA A 258 -9.98 -4.62 9.31
N TYR A 259 -10.69 -4.07 8.33
CA TYR A 259 -10.86 -4.63 7.01
C TYR A 259 -10.63 -3.51 6.00
N SER A 260 -9.88 -3.77 4.94
CA SER A 260 -9.66 -2.81 3.87
C SER A 260 -9.63 -3.49 2.52
N LEU A 261 -10.00 -2.74 1.49
CA LEU A 261 -10.05 -3.18 0.12
C LEU A 261 -9.29 -2.18 -0.76
N ARG A 262 -8.60 -2.71 -1.77
CA ARG A 262 -7.93 -1.98 -2.84
C ARG A 262 -8.57 -2.34 -4.15
N GLY A 263 -8.76 -1.35 -5.01
CA GLY A 263 -9.18 -1.54 -6.39
C GLY A 263 -8.44 -0.61 -7.33
N SER A 264 -8.06 -1.12 -8.49
CA SER A 264 -7.45 -0.37 -9.58
C SER A 264 -8.00 -0.86 -10.91
N PHE A 265 -8.56 0.07 -11.69
CA PHE A 265 -8.96 -0.21 -13.07
C PHE A 265 -7.73 -0.34 -13.98
N ASP A 266 -6.69 0.46 -13.75
CA ASP A 266 -5.49 0.53 -14.59
C ASP A 266 -4.51 -0.63 -14.33
N LEU A 267 -4.44 -1.14 -13.10
CA LEU A 267 -3.62 -2.29 -12.72
C LEU A 267 -4.38 -3.62 -12.80
N ALA A 268 -5.66 -3.57 -13.21
CA ALA A 268 -6.63 -4.67 -13.10
C ALA A 268 -6.47 -5.45 -11.78
N ASP A 269 -6.32 -4.69 -10.70
CA ASP A 269 -5.94 -5.21 -9.39
C ASP A 269 -7.06 -4.98 -8.39
N ALA A 270 -7.38 -6.01 -7.64
CA ALA A 270 -8.27 -5.91 -6.51
C ALA A 270 -7.72 -6.77 -5.38
N GLY A 271 -7.88 -6.29 -4.15
CA GLY A 271 -7.34 -6.93 -2.98
C GLY A 271 -8.12 -6.56 -1.75
N HIS A 272 -8.22 -7.48 -0.80
CA HIS A 272 -8.97 -7.29 0.43
C HIS A 272 -8.13 -7.87 1.54
N VAL A 273 -7.92 -7.11 2.62
CA VAL A 273 -7.13 -7.53 3.76
C VAL A 273 -7.94 -7.35 5.03
N ALA A 274 -7.91 -8.38 5.88
CA ALA A 274 -8.38 -8.30 7.26
C ALA A 274 -7.18 -8.29 8.21
N SER A 275 -7.30 -7.57 9.32
CA SER A 275 -6.24 -7.49 10.32
C SER A 275 -6.77 -7.53 11.75
N GLY A 276 -5.96 -8.08 12.64
CA GLY A 276 -6.09 -7.94 14.09
C GLY A 276 -4.76 -7.48 14.68
N THR A 277 -4.79 -6.43 15.50
CA THR A 277 -3.58 -5.80 16.05
C THR A 277 -3.73 -5.55 17.54
N VAL A 278 -2.62 -5.54 18.26
CA VAL A 278 -2.54 -5.03 19.64
C VAL A 278 -1.38 -4.07 19.72
N THR A 279 -1.65 -2.84 20.19
CA THR A 279 -0.62 -1.82 20.42
C THR A 279 -0.48 -1.53 21.90
N SER A 280 0.73 -1.63 22.42
CA SER A 280 1.13 -1.20 23.77
C SER A 280 1.81 0.16 23.68
N LYS A 281 1.33 1.12 24.46
CA LYS A 281 1.88 2.47 24.52
C LYS A 281 2.25 2.81 25.95
N TYR A 282 3.51 3.15 26.20
CA TYR A 282 4.01 3.54 27.52
C TYR A 282 4.67 4.92 27.46
N THR A 283 4.29 5.82 28.37
CA THR A 283 4.82 7.19 28.41
C THR A 283 5.57 7.46 29.72
N PHE A 284 6.82 7.87 29.59
CA PHE A 284 7.69 8.32 30.67
C PHE A 284 7.69 9.84 30.71
N ASP A 285 7.31 10.41 31.84
CA ASP A 285 7.55 11.82 32.14
C ASP A 285 9.01 11.97 32.61
N LEU A 286 9.83 12.69 31.84
CA LEU A 286 11.26 12.85 32.12
C LEU A 286 11.50 14.06 33.04
N GLU A 287 10.84 14.04 34.21
CA GLU A 287 10.77 15.17 35.15
C GLU A 287 12.15 15.60 35.68
N SER A 288 13.12 14.67 35.77
CA SER A 288 14.48 14.98 36.18
C SER A 288 15.28 15.78 35.16
N LEU A 289 14.87 15.78 33.89
CA LEU A 289 15.50 16.52 32.79
C LEU A 289 14.75 17.81 32.46
N ASP A 290 13.42 17.78 32.54
CA ASP A 290 12.56 18.94 32.34
C ASP A 290 11.25 18.74 33.12
N PRO A 291 11.06 19.42 34.28
CA PRO A 291 10.05 19.07 35.28
C PRO A 291 8.59 19.03 34.81
N ASN A 292 8.23 19.56 33.63
CA ASN A 292 6.83 19.61 33.20
C ASN A 292 6.60 19.57 31.68
N SER A 293 7.64 19.34 30.86
CA SER A 293 7.48 19.48 29.41
C SER A 293 8.00 18.32 28.59
N LEU A 294 8.98 17.54 29.07
CA LEU A 294 9.61 16.49 28.28
C LEU A 294 9.00 15.12 28.57
N LYS A 295 8.54 14.45 27.52
CA LYS A 295 7.96 13.10 27.58
C LYS A 295 8.60 12.19 26.56
N LEU A 296 8.89 10.97 26.98
CA LEU A 296 9.30 9.88 26.11
C LEU A 296 8.18 8.86 26.05
N THR A 297 7.63 8.63 24.85
CA THR A 297 6.62 7.60 24.61
C THR A 297 7.22 6.48 23.79
N ILE A 298 6.98 5.25 24.21
CA ILE A 298 7.33 4.03 23.49
C ILE A 298 6.03 3.36 23.05
N GLY A 299 5.90 3.10 21.75
CA GLY A 299 4.79 2.37 21.16
C GLY A 299 5.29 1.08 20.54
N ASN A 300 4.70 -0.07 20.89
CA ASN A 300 5.00 -1.35 20.24
C ASN A 300 3.70 -1.98 19.79
N MET A 301 3.59 -2.27 18.50
CA MET A 301 2.44 -2.92 17.88
C MET A 301 2.85 -4.27 17.34
N ALA A 302 2.00 -5.27 17.58
CA ALA A 302 2.02 -6.53 16.86
C ALA A 302 0.66 -6.73 16.18
N GLY A 303 0.68 -7.17 14.93
CA GLY A 303 -0.53 -7.43 14.17
C GLY A 303 -0.43 -8.63 13.26
N TYR A 304 -1.56 -9.27 13.00
CA TYR A 304 -1.72 -10.30 11.99
C TYR A 304 -2.60 -9.76 10.85
N TYR A 305 -2.14 -9.94 9.62
CA TYR A 305 -2.76 -9.45 8.40
C TYR A 305 -2.91 -10.60 7.42
N THR A 306 -4.10 -10.74 6.84
CA THR A 306 -4.38 -11.78 5.86
C THR A 306 -5.16 -11.22 4.69
N THR A 307 -4.77 -11.59 3.47
CA THR A 307 -5.63 -11.38 2.31
C THR A 307 -6.80 -12.36 2.35
N LEU A 308 -7.94 -11.95 1.82
CA LEU A 308 -9.11 -12.80 1.69
C LEU A 308 -9.34 -13.17 0.22
N PRO A 309 -9.77 -14.41 -0.07
CA PRO A 309 -10.14 -14.81 -1.42
C PRO A 309 -11.35 -13.99 -1.88
N PHE A 310 -11.32 -13.51 -3.11
CA PHE A 310 -12.48 -12.89 -3.74
C PHE A 310 -12.71 -13.43 -5.14
N ALA A 311 -13.98 -13.49 -5.53
CA ALA A 311 -14.39 -13.92 -6.86
C ALA A 311 -15.36 -12.90 -7.46
N VAL A 312 -15.04 -12.35 -8.63
CA VAL A 312 -15.91 -11.41 -9.36
C VAL A 312 -15.94 -11.79 -10.85
N LYS A 313 -17.14 -12.02 -11.41
CA LYS A 313 -17.35 -12.31 -12.85
C LYS A 313 -16.46 -13.44 -13.43
N GLY A 314 -16.19 -14.49 -12.64
CA GLY A 314 -15.34 -15.61 -13.07
C GLY A 314 -13.84 -15.42 -12.81
N TYR A 315 -13.43 -14.25 -12.33
CA TYR A 315 -12.08 -13.98 -11.85
C TYR A 315 -12.01 -14.32 -10.36
N SER A 316 -11.19 -15.30 -9.98
CA SER A 316 -10.91 -15.67 -8.59
C SER A 316 -9.47 -15.30 -8.26
N VAL A 317 -9.29 -14.44 -7.27
CA VAL A 317 -7.98 -14.03 -6.77
C VAL A 317 -7.93 -14.36 -5.30
N ASP A 318 -6.96 -15.21 -4.97
CA ASP A 318 -6.60 -15.51 -3.60
C ASP A 318 -5.08 -15.41 -3.50
N PRO A 319 -4.54 -14.23 -3.14
CA PRO A 319 -3.12 -14.06 -2.94
C PRO A 319 -2.61 -14.93 -1.78
N ASN A 320 -3.51 -15.34 -0.87
CA ASN A 320 -3.22 -16.10 0.34
C ASN A 320 -1.97 -15.59 1.09
N LEU A 321 -1.82 -14.26 1.13
CA LEU A 321 -0.76 -13.57 1.87
C LEU A 321 -1.18 -13.51 3.33
N GLN A 322 -0.26 -13.91 4.19
CA GLN A 322 -0.42 -13.98 5.64
C GLN A 322 0.85 -13.45 6.28
N ASN A 323 0.70 -12.42 7.10
CA ASN A 323 1.82 -11.73 7.67
C ASN A 323 1.59 -11.32 9.12
N TYR A 324 2.63 -11.50 9.93
CA TYR A 324 2.76 -10.81 11.20
C TYR A 324 3.55 -9.54 10.94
N ILE A 325 3.03 -8.40 11.36
CA ILE A 325 3.69 -7.11 11.19
C ILE A 325 3.93 -6.51 12.57
N LEU A 326 5.18 -6.16 12.84
CA LEU A 326 5.58 -5.44 14.03
C LEU A 326 5.81 -3.98 13.65
N LYS A 327 5.28 -3.04 14.45
CA LYS A 327 5.61 -1.62 14.32
C LYS A 327 6.00 -1.08 15.69
N ASN A 328 7.27 -0.73 15.84
CA ASN A 328 7.84 -0.23 17.09
C ASN A 328 8.24 1.22 16.90
N GLY A 329 8.03 2.05 17.91
CA GLY A 329 8.30 3.47 17.78
C GLY A 329 8.63 4.15 19.09
N LEU A 330 9.36 5.24 18.94
CA LEU A 330 9.81 6.11 20.00
C LEU A 330 9.42 7.54 19.64
N ILE A 331 8.80 8.24 20.59
CA ILE A 331 8.39 9.63 20.43
C ILE A 331 8.98 10.43 21.59
N LEU A 332 9.78 11.43 21.28
CA LEU A 332 10.24 12.42 22.25
C LEU A 332 9.47 13.71 22.01
N SER A 333 8.63 14.10 22.96
CA SER A 333 7.79 15.29 22.85
C SER A 333 8.12 16.32 23.92
N LYS A 334 8.06 17.59 23.53
CA LYS A 334 8.31 18.73 24.40
C LYS A 334 7.30 19.84 24.18
N ASN A 335 6.73 20.35 25.27
CA ASN A 335 6.04 21.64 25.23
C ASN A 335 7.08 22.76 25.24
N VAL A 336 7.26 23.45 24.11
CA VAL A 336 8.17 24.57 23.99
C VAL A 336 7.47 25.87 24.40
N ASN A 337 8.08 26.57 25.35
CA ASN A 337 7.68 27.92 25.75
C ASN A 337 8.42 28.90 24.83
N GLY A 338 7.79 29.31 23.73
CA GLY A 338 8.32 30.33 22.84
C GLY A 338 7.19 31.03 22.10
N ASP A 339 7.32 32.33 21.86
CA ASP A 339 6.33 33.13 21.12
C ASP A 339 6.46 32.88 19.62
N PHE A 340 6.04 31.71 19.14
CA PHE A 340 5.76 31.55 17.71
C PHE A 340 4.37 32.09 17.45
N TRP A 341 4.28 33.39 17.13
CA TRP A 341 3.03 34.14 16.99
C TRP A 341 2.18 34.21 18.28
N GLY A 342 2.83 34.12 19.46
CA GLY A 342 2.16 34.22 20.77
C GLY A 342 1.52 32.92 21.28
N HIS A 343 1.94 31.77 20.74
CA HIS A 343 1.32 30.46 20.96
C HIS A 343 2.30 29.44 21.55
N LYS A 344 1.87 28.63 22.52
CA LYS A 344 2.68 27.51 23.03
C LYS A 344 2.59 26.35 22.05
N LEU A 345 3.70 25.68 21.78
CA LEU A 345 3.73 24.54 20.86
C LEU A 345 4.15 23.27 21.59
N ASN A 346 3.57 22.14 21.18
CA ASN A 346 4.13 20.82 21.42
C ASN A 346 4.89 20.42 20.16
N VAL A 347 6.16 20.09 20.33
CA VAL A 347 7.01 19.57 19.27
C VAL A 347 7.40 18.15 19.63
N ALA A 348 7.22 17.21 18.70
CA ALA A 348 7.53 15.81 18.88
C ALA A 348 8.45 15.32 17.76
N GLY A 349 9.60 14.77 18.11
CA GLY A 349 10.40 13.93 17.21
C GLY A 349 9.95 12.48 17.36
N ASN A 350 9.84 11.74 16.26
CA ASN A 350 9.47 10.34 16.28
C ASN A 350 10.40 9.50 15.39
N PHE A 351 10.62 8.25 15.80
CA PHE A 351 11.24 7.21 15.00
C PHE A 351 10.35 5.98 15.07
N THR A 352 10.08 5.34 13.94
CA THR A 352 9.39 4.06 13.91
C THR A 352 10.09 3.07 13.00
N ASP A 353 10.07 1.81 13.41
CA ASP A 353 10.55 0.65 12.67
C ASP A 353 9.35 -0.26 12.38
N THR A 354 9.23 -0.73 11.13
CA THR A 354 8.16 -1.63 10.68
C THR A 354 8.76 -2.85 10.03
N GLU A 355 8.41 -4.04 10.53
CA GLU A 355 8.96 -5.33 10.09
C GLU A 355 7.83 -6.30 9.72
N TYR A 356 7.99 -6.98 8.59
CA TYR A 356 7.05 -7.96 8.04
C TYR A 356 7.61 -9.38 8.16
N PHE A 357 6.82 -10.27 8.75
CA PHE A 357 7.13 -11.70 8.89
C PHE A 357 6.04 -12.55 8.24
N GLY A 358 6.37 -13.76 7.80
CA GLY A 358 5.42 -14.68 7.16
C GLY A 358 5.60 -14.74 5.65
N SER A 359 4.59 -14.30 4.90
CA SER A 359 4.70 -14.22 3.43
C SER A 359 5.79 -13.23 3.04
N HIS A 360 6.69 -13.65 2.16
CA HIS A 360 7.82 -12.81 1.77
C HIS A 360 7.38 -11.65 0.90
N PHE A 361 7.93 -10.48 1.19
CA PHE A 361 7.77 -9.27 0.39
C PHE A 361 9.10 -8.79 -0.18
N PHE A 362 9.06 -7.92 -1.18
CA PHE A 362 10.25 -7.26 -1.70
C PHE A 362 10.95 -6.41 -0.63
N VAL A 363 10.17 -5.64 0.15
CA VAL A 363 10.63 -4.94 1.36
C VAL A 363 9.99 -5.62 2.56
N ASP A 364 10.84 -6.18 3.41
CA ASP A 364 10.47 -6.81 4.68
C ASP A 364 10.65 -5.88 5.88
N GLN A 365 11.38 -4.76 5.71
CA GLN A 365 11.62 -3.78 6.77
C GLN A 365 11.81 -2.36 6.22
N TYR A 366 11.21 -1.38 6.90
CA TYR A 366 11.53 0.04 6.70
C TYR A 366 11.41 0.85 8.00
N ASN A 367 12.14 1.96 8.03
CA ASN A 367 12.13 2.94 9.12
C ASN A 367 11.51 4.26 8.68
N GLU A 368 10.93 4.99 9.63
CA GLU A 368 10.46 6.36 9.46
C GLU A 368 11.07 7.23 10.57
N LEU A 369 11.58 8.41 10.19
CA LEU A 369 11.99 9.47 11.11
C LEU A 369 11.11 10.68 10.85
N GLY A 370 10.50 11.23 11.89
CA GLY A 370 9.57 12.33 11.73
C GLY A 370 9.65 13.41 12.79
N ILE A 371 9.03 14.53 12.45
CA ILE A 371 8.79 15.64 13.34
C ILE A 371 7.31 16.00 13.28
N THR A 372 6.78 16.47 14.40
CA THR A 372 5.47 17.06 14.39
C THR A 372 5.32 18.21 15.36
N VAL A 373 4.51 19.19 14.97
CA VAL A 373 4.14 20.37 15.73
C VAL A 373 2.63 20.42 15.93
N LYS A 374 2.22 20.78 17.16
CA LYS A 374 0.83 21.08 17.55
C LYS A 374 0.77 22.33 18.39
N ALA A 375 -0.27 23.14 18.27
CA ALA A 375 -0.52 24.24 19.19
C ALA A 375 -1.11 23.73 20.53
N VAL A 376 -0.69 24.34 21.64
CA VAL A 376 -1.07 24.01 23.02
C VAL A 376 -1.74 25.22 23.67
N ASN A 377 -2.94 25.02 24.24
CA ASN A 377 -3.70 26.03 25.00
C ASN A 377 -4.21 27.26 24.23
N ASP A 378 -4.31 27.19 22.89
CA ASP A 378 -4.86 28.28 22.08
C ASP A 378 -6.38 28.22 21.84
N LYS A 379 -6.91 29.23 21.13
CA LYS A 379 -8.27 29.27 20.58
C LYS A 379 -8.65 27.88 20.03
N HIS A 380 -9.88 27.44 20.33
CA HIS A 380 -10.35 26.05 20.14
C HIS A 380 -9.93 25.38 18.83
N TRP A 381 -9.89 26.13 17.71
CA TRP A 381 -9.56 25.58 16.39
C TRP A 381 -8.05 25.35 16.13
N LEU A 382 -7.14 26.17 16.70
CA LEU A 382 -5.70 25.98 16.49
C LEU A 382 -5.16 24.81 17.30
N SER A 383 -5.64 24.66 18.54
CA SER A 383 -5.28 23.53 19.41
C SER A 383 -5.79 22.18 18.91
N ALA A 384 -6.67 22.18 17.90
CA ALA A 384 -7.16 20.99 17.22
C ALA A 384 -6.28 20.59 16.03
N LEU A 385 -5.46 21.51 15.51
CA LEU A 385 -4.64 21.32 14.33
C LEU A 385 -3.28 20.70 14.66
N SER A 386 -2.76 19.92 13.73
CA SER A 386 -1.53 19.16 13.87
C SER A 386 -0.84 19.00 12.52
N LEU A 387 0.48 19.24 12.46
CA LEU A 387 1.28 19.30 11.22
C LEU A 387 2.54 18.42 11.30
N GLY A 388 2.51 17.25 10.67
CA GLY A 388 3.60 16.28 10.71
C GLY A 388 4.37 16.15 9.39
N GLY A 389 5.65 15.81 9.50
CA GLY A 389 6.49 15.40 8.38
C GLY A 389 7.31 14.18 8.78
N ASN A 390 7.41 13.18 7.89
CA ASN A 390 8.18 11.96 8.10
C ASN A 390 9.02 11.67 6.86
N TYR A 391 10.24 11.19 7.05
CA TYR A 391 11.10 10.64 6.03
C TYR A 391 11.20 9.13 6.24
N LEU A 392 10.96 8.38 5.18
CA LEU A 392 10.99 6.92 5.16
C LEU A 392 12.26 6.44 4.46
N PHE A 393 12.87 5.39 4.98
CA PHE A 393 14.03 4.74 4.39
C PHE A 393 14.12 3.27 4.81
N SER A 394 14.63 2.40 3.94
CA SER A 394 14.94 1.00 4.30
C SER A 394 16.38 0.87 4.79
N ALA A 395 16.60 0.06 5.84
CA ALA A 395 17.94 -0.24 6.35
C ALA A 395 18.55 -1.52 5.72
N THR A 396 17.77 -2.30 4.97
CA THR A 396 18.19 -3.62 4.44
C THR A 396 18.90 -3.54 3.07
N GLY A 397 19.31 -2.34 2.65
CA GLY A 397 20.00 -2.12 1.36
C GLY A 397 19.08 -2.19 0.14
N LYS A 398 17.76 -2.23 0.36
CA LYS A 398 16.76 -2.03 -0.69
C LYS A 398 16.61 -0.53 -0.93
N ASP A 399 16.59 -0.12 -2.21
CA ASP A 399 16.40 1.27 -2.61
C ASP A 399 14.93 1.69 -2.38
N VAL A 400 14.60 1.99 -1.12
CA VAL A 400 13.27 2.41 -0.70
C VAL A 400 13.41 3.66 0.13
N SER A 401 12.83 4.75 -0.33
CA SER A 401 12.82 6.01 0.40
C SER A 401 11.59 6.84 0.09
N GLY A 402 11.32 7.84 0.89
CA GLY A 402 10.24 8.77 0.60
C GLY A 402 9.97 9.73 1.72
N TYR A 403 8.94 10.55 1.56
CA TYR A 403 8.48 11.43 2.60
C TYR A 403 6.96 11.43 2.69
N ARG A 404 6.45 11.74 3.88
CA ARG A 404 5.03 11.91 4.16
C ARG A 404 4.80 13.21 4.91
N VAL A 405 3.83 13.99 4.46
CA VAL A 405 3.35 15.20 5.14
C VAL A 405 1.91 14.98 5.59
N SER A 406 1.58 15.39 6.81
CA SER A 406 0.26 15.24 7.39
C SER A 406 -0.28 16.53 7.96
N LEU A 407 -1.57 16.77 7.72
CA LEU A 407 -2.36 17.78 8.38
C LEU A 407 -3.57 17.12 9.03
N MET A 408 -3.62 17.12 10.35
CA MET A 408 -4.69 16.48 11.13
C MET A 408 -5.46 17.53 11.91
N TYR A 409 -6.76 17.32 12.04
CA TYR A 409 -7.67 18.18 12.79
C TYR A 409 -8.59 17.35 13.68
N GLN A 410 -8.77 17.83 14.91
CA GLN A 410 -9.64 17.24 15.92
C GLN A 410 -10.90 18.11 16.13
N PHE A 411 -12.08 17.59 15.82
CA PHE A 411 -13.37 18.26 15.95
C PHE A 411 -14.03 18.02 17.31
#